data_AF-A0A497BAJ1-F1
#
_entry.id   AF-A0A497BAJ1-F1
#
_cell.length_a   1.000
_cell.length_b   1.000
_cell.length_c   1.000
_cell.angle_alpha   90.00
_cell.angle_beta   90.00
_cell.angle_gamma   90.00
#
_symmetry.space_group_name_H-M   'P 1'
#
loop_
_entity.id
_entity.type
_entity.pdbx_description
1 polymer ?
#
loop_
_entity_poly.entity_id
_entity_poly.type
_entity_poly.pdbx_seq_one_letter_code
_entity_poly.pdbx_strand_id
1 'polypeptide(L)'
;MVYFKKFSVSGQANQEVLDSGIQSTETEKKRLLSVLIQVSGYADNDIVGYLETTKVFEIPDKLIDTDANTGSTNQQYSYNRINEIEVGVDMPVGSVFKVGIKCGATAKNIRGAYRYEIIT
;
A
#
# COMPACT_ATOMS: atom_id res chain seq x y z
N MET A 1 16.65 7.37 10.71
CA MET A 1 15.35 7.90 11.19
C MET A 1 14.26 7.32 10.33
N VAL A 2 13.14 6.93 10.94
CA VAL A 2 12.00 6.35 10.22
C VAL A 2 11.04 7.47 9.80
N TYR A 3 10.61 7.42 8.56
CA TYR A 3 9.69 8.36 7.92
C TYR A 3 8.48 7.63 7.35
N PHE A 4 7.40 8.40 7.13
CA PHE A 4 6.15 7.88 6.60
C PHE A 4 5.66 8.73 5.43
N LYS A 5 5.32 8.10 4.31
CA LYS A 5 4.66 8.76 3.17
C LYS A 5 3.29 8.15 2.96
N LYS A 6 2.22 8.94 3.18
CA LYS A 6 0.84 8.50 2.97
C LYS A 6 0.55 8.19 1.49
N PHE A 7 -0.34 7.24 1.25
CA PHE A 7 -0.94 6.98 -0.06
C PHE A 7 -2.43 6.64 0.07
N SER A 8 -3.16 6.77 -1.03
CA SER A 8 -4.55 6.32 -1.17
C SER A 8 -4.79 5.92 -2.61
N VAL A 9 -5.47 4.79 -2.81
CA VAL A 9 -5.81 4.26 -4.14
C VAL A 9 -7.30 4.00 -4.18
N SER A 10 -7.96 4.58 -5.18
CA SER A 10 -9.36 4.27 -5.49
C SER A 10 -9.40 3.17 -6.53
N GLY A 11 -9.76 1.95 -6.11
CA GLY A 11 -9.83 0.81 -7.02
C GLY A 11 -10.91 1.00 -8.08
N GLN A 12 -10.75 0.33 -9.21
CA GLN A 12 -11.70 0.33 -10.32
C GLN A 12 -12.05 -1.11 -10.68
N ALA A 13 -13.33 -1.39 -10.95
CA ALA A 13 -13.77 -2.76 -11.24
C ALA A 13 -13.06 -3.32 -12.47
N ASN A 14 -12.62 -4.57 -12.39
CA ASN A 14 -11.90 -5.31 -13.42
C ASN A 14 -10.56 -4.67 -13.84
N GLN A 15 -9.92 -3.90 -12.95
CA GLN A 15 -8.68 -3.20 -13.25
C GLN A 15 -7.68 -3.27 -12.08
N GLU A 16 -6.41 -3.17 -12.42
CA GLU A 16 -5.33 -2.87 -11.48
C GLU A 16 -5.08 -1.37 -11.47
N VAL A 17 -5.11 -0.78 -10.26
CA VAL A 17 -4.85 0.65 -10.06
C VAL A 17 -3.70 0.78 -9.07
N LEU A 18 -2.67 1.53 -9.48
CA LEU A 18 -1.49 1.82 -8.67
C LEU A 18 -1.54 3.27 -8.16
N ASP A 19 -0.87 3.52 -7.04
CA ASP A 19 -0.60 4.87 -6.56
C ASP A 19 0.57 5.54 -7.34
N SER A 20 0.94 6.74 -6.90
CA SER A 20 2.11 7.45 -7.45
C SER A 20 3.46 6.86 -7.03
N GLY A 21 3.48 6.13 -5.92
CA GLY A 21 4.65 5.49 -5.34
C GLY A 21 5.52 6.39 -4.47
N ILE A 22 6.59 5.82 -3.93
CA ILE A 22 7.69 6.50 -3.25
C ILE A 22 8.95 6.39 -4.10
N GLN A 23 9.65 7.50 -4.32
CA GLN A 23 10.83 7.55 -5.18
C GLN A 23 12.11 7.74 -4.36
N SER A 24 13.14 6.96 -4.70
CA SER A 24 14.51 7.10 -4.19
C SER A 24 15.29 8.06 -5.09
N THR A 25 15.96 9.05 -4.51
CA THR A 25 16.72 10.07 -5.27
C THR A 25 18.17 10.11 -4.77
N GLU A 26 19.06 10.81 -5.49
CA GLU A 26 20.46 10.97 -5.07
C GLU A 26 20.56 11.65 -3.69
N THR A 27 19.74 12.68 -3.44
CA THR A 27 19.75 13.44 -2.18
C THR A 27 19.03 12.70 -1.05
N GLU A 28 18.03 11.89 -1.39
CA GLU A 28 17.24 11.11 -0.45
C GLU A 28 17.15 9.66 -0.93
N LYS A 29 18.25 8.92 -0.78
CA LYS A 29 18.26 7.49 -1.05
C LYS A 29 17.46 6.78 0.04
N LYS A 30 16.51 5.95 -0.37
CA LYS A 30 15.51 5.36 0.55
C LYS A 30 15.70 3.87 0.72
N ARG A 31 15.48 3.39 1.94
CA ARG A 31 15.23 1.98 2.24
C ARG A 31 13.75 1.84 2.62
N LEU A 32 13.00 1.06 1.85
CA LEU A 32 11.61 0.76 2.18
C LEU A 32 11.59 -0.38 3.20
N LEU A 33 11.09 -0.10 4.41
CA LEU A 33 10.97 -1.10 5.46
C LEU A 33 9.70 -1.92 5.25
N SER A 34 8.58 -1.24 5.10
CA SER A 34 7.27 -1.88 5.01
C SER A 34 6.21 -0.96 4.41
N VAL A 35 5.06 -1.56 4.08
CA VAL A 35 3.85 -0.87 3.66
C VAL A 35 2.78 -1.09 4.73
N LEU A 36 2.35 0.00 5.36
CA LEU A 36 1.19 0.00 6.24
C LEU A 36 -0.06 0.15 5.39
N ILE A 37 -1.06 -0.71 5.59
CA ILE A 37 -2.23 -0.75 4.71
C ILE A 37 -3.54 -0.97 5.44
N GLN A 38 -4.60 -0.46 4.83
CA GLN A 38 -5.97 -0.72 5.22
C GLN A 38 -6.83 -0.84 3.95
N VAL A 39 -7.74 -1.82 3.96
CA VAL A 39 -8.76 -1.98 2.90
C VAL A 39 -10.11 -1.43 3.35
N SER A 40 -10.84 -0.79 2.45
CA SER A 40 -12.19 -0.26 2.70
C SER A 40 -13.28 -1.33 2.83
N GLY A 41 -12.95 -2.58 2.52
CA GLY A 41 -13.80 -3.77 2.67
C GLY A 41 -13.28 -4.92 1.82
N TYR A 42 -13.81 -6.12 2.06
CA TYR A 42 -13.45 -7.32 1.30
C TYR A 42 -14.29 -7.48 0.04
N ALA A 43 -13.65 -7.93 -1.03
CA ALA A 43 -14.29 -8.23 -2.30
C ALA A 43 -13.47 -9.23 -3.17
N ASP A 44 -12.62 -10.05 -2.54
CA ASP A 44 -11.72 -10.97 -3.26
C ASP A 44 -10.80 -10.24 -4.25
N ASN A 45 -10.33 -9.06 -3.83
CA ASN A 45 -9.37 -8.26 -4.58
C ASN A 45 -7.94 -8.57 -4.11
N ASP A 46 -6.96 -8.31 -4.96
CA ASP A 46 -5.54 -8.49 -4.63
C ASP A 46 -4.87 -7.14 -4.36
N ILE A 47 -4.10 -7.05 -3.29
CA ILE A 47 -3.22 -5.92 -2.99
C ILE A 47 -1.85 -6.24 -3.58
N VAL A 48 -1.32 -5.32 -4.37
CA VAL A 48 -0.08 -5.51 -5.13
C VAL A 48 0.95 -4.46 -4.77
N GLY A 49 2.22 -4.86 -4.77
CA GLY A 49 3.36 -3.98 -4.57
C GLY A 49 4.42 -4.24 -5.63
N TYR A 50 4.94 -3.17 -6.25
CA TYR A 50 5.94 -3.25 -7.30
C TYR A 50 7.14 -2.36 -6.99
N LEU A 51 8.34 -2.88 -7.21
CA LEU A 51 9.54 -2.08 -7.39
C LEU A 51 9.80 -1.98 -8.89
N GLU A 52 9.62 -0.79 -9.46
CA GLU A 52 9.52 -0.60 -10.91
C GLU A 52 8.43 -1.50 -11.53
N THR A 53 8.84 -2.49 -12.32
CA THR A 53 7.99 -3.48 -12.97
C THR A 53 8.00 -4.83 -12.23
N THR A 54 8.87 -4.99 -11.24
CA THR A 54 9.04 -6.24 -10.51
C THR A 54 8.01 -6.31 -9.38
N LYS A 55 7.10 -7.28 -9.47
CA LYS A 55 6.13 -7.56 -8.42
C LYS A 55 6.84 -8.11 -7.18
N VAL A 56 6.70 -7.38 -6.07
CA VAL A 56 7.33 -7.73 -4.78
C VAL A 56 6.36 -8.50 -3.90
N PHE A 57 5.08 -8.17 -3.94
CA PHE A 57 4.04 -8.95 -3.28
C PHE A 57 2.70 -8.87 -4.04
N GLU A 58 1.88 -9.89 -3.85
CA GLU A 58 0.47 -9.95 -4.22
C GLU A 58 -0.23 -10.76 -3.13
N ILE A 59 -1.12 -10.10 -2.38
CA ILE A 59 -1.83 -10.72 -1.26
C ILE A 59 -3.32 -10.42 -1.35
N PRO A 60 -4.20 -11.36 -1.00
CA PRO A 60 -5.63 -11.11 -1.03
C PRO A 60 -6.05 -10.11 0.05
N ASP A 61 -7.05 -9.29 -0.26
CA ASP A 61 -7.61 -8.26 0.64
C ASP A 61 -8.13 -8.84 1.96
N LYS A 62 -8.55 -10.11 1.96
CA LYS A 62 -9.00 -10.88 3.14
C LYS A 62 -7.93 -11.08 4.21
N LEU A 63 -6.65 -10.88 3.91
CA LEU A 63 -5.57 -10.95 4.90
C LEU A 63 -5.31 -9.62 5.62
N ILE A 64 -5.97 -8.54 5.20
CA ILE A 64 -5.78 -7.19 5.76
C ILE A 64 -7.00 -6.79 6.57
N ASP A 65 -6.82 -6.35 7.81
CA ASP A 65 -7.94 -5.88 8.60
C ASP A 65 -8.69 -4.72 7.91
N THR A 66 -10.00 -4.81 7.94
CA THR A 66 -10.92 -3.78 7.43
C THR A 66 -11.81 -3.21 8.53
N ASP A 67 -12.30 -1.99 8.31
CA ASP A 67 -13.32 -1.36 9.17
C ASP A 67 -14.74 -1.45 8.57
N ALA A 68 -14.91 -2.28 7.53
CA ALA A 68 -16.17 -2.42 6.79
C ALA A 68 -17.35 -2.97 7.61
N ASN A 69 -17.12 -3.55 8.80
CA ASN A 69 -18.17 -4.15 9.64
C ASN A 69 -18.73 -3.23 10.74
N THR A 70 -18.59 -1.91 10.64
CA THR A 70 -19.17 -0.99 11.65
C THR A 70 -20.65 -0.69 11.44
N GLY A 71 -21.24 -1.01 10.27
CA GLY A 71 -22.63 -0.61 9.94
C GLY A 71 -22.85 0.92 9.96
N SER A 72 -21.77 1.68 10.10
CA SER A 72 -21.76 3.12 10.27
C SER A 72 -21.58 3.78 8.90
N THR A 73 -22.41 4.78 8.60
CA THR A 73 -22.21 5.66 7.43
C THR A 73 -20.91 6.44 7.52
N ASN A 74 -20.36 6.59 8.72
CA ASN A 74 -18.98 7.04 8.96
C ASN A 74 -18.07 5.83 9.07
N GLN A 75 -17.28 5.55 8.04
CA GLN A 75 -16.20 4.56 8.14
C GLN A 75 -15.21 5.01 9.22
N GLN A 76 -15.26 4.37 10.39
CA GLN A 76 -14.30 4.63 11.46
C GLN A 76 -12.98 3.99 11.05
N TYR A 77 -11.93 4.78 10.86
CA TYR A 77 -10.60 4.24 10.58
C TYR A 77 -9.91 3.87 11.89
N SER A 78 -9.59 2.60 12.08
CA SER A 78 -8.78 2.15 13.20
C SER A 78 -7.33 2.55 12.98
N TYR A 79 -6.91 3.65 13.61
CA TYR A 79 -5.51 4.11 13.60
C TYR A 79 -4.57 3.23 14.44
N ASN A 80 -5.10 2.27 15.19
CA ASN A 80 -4.33 1.38 16.07
C ASN A 80 -4.16 -0.05 15.54
N ARG A 81 -4.81 -0.41 14.41
CA ARG A 81 -4.60 -1.72 13.76
C ARG A 81 -3.48 -1.59 12.74
N ILE A 82 -2.35 -2.21 13.02
CA ILE A 82 -1.18 -2.18 12.15
C ILE A 82 -1.25 -3.41 11.24
N ASN A 83 -1.83 -3.26 10.03
CA ASN A 83 -1.52 -4.22 8.98
C ASN A 83 -0.23 -3.76 8.29
N GLU A 84 0.86 -4.45 8.56
CA GLU A 84 2.18 -4.15 8.02
C GLU A 84 2.62 -5.27 7.09
N ILE A 85 2.91 -4.92 5.84
CA ILE A 85 3.53 -5.81 4.87
C ILE A 85 5.02 -5.47 4.87
N GLU A 86 5.84 -6.33 5.47
CA GLU A 86 7.30 -6.18 5.45
C GLU A 86 7.82 -6.31 4.01
N VAL A 87 8.71 -5.40 3.62
CA VAL A 87 9.32 -5.38 2.29
C VAL A 87 10.85 -5.46 2.40
N GLY A 88 11.46 -4.59 3.22
CA GLY A 88 12.87 -4.65 3.57
C GLY A 88 13.86 -4.46 2.42
N VAL A 89 13.56 -3.59 1.45
CA VAL A 89 14.41 -3.36 0.26
C VAL A 89 15.12 -2.01 0.28
N ASP A 90 16.40 -1.99 -0.05
CA ASP A 90 17.14 -0.77 -0.38
C ASP A 90 16.78 -0.34 -1.81
N MET A 91 16.22 0.86 -1.97
CA MET A 91 15.74 1.33 -3.26
C MET A 91 16.89 1.97 -4.06
N PRO A 92 17.23 1.44 -5.26
CA PRO A 92 18.20 2.08 -6.14
C PRO A 92 17.82 3.54 -6.44
N VAL A 93 18.80 4.40 -6.63
CA VAL A 93 18.52 5.80 -6.98
C VAL A 93 17.79 5.86 -8.32
N GLY A 94 16.77 6.70 -8.40
CA GLY A 94 15.88 6.83 -9.55
C GLY A 94 14.68 5.89 -9.50
N SER A 95 14.71 4.85 -8.66
CA SER A 95 13.62 3.87 -8.60
C SER A 95 12.39 4.34 -7.82
N VAL A 96 11.23 3.80 -8.19
CA VAL A 96 9.93 3.99 -7.54
C VAL A 96 9.36 2.66 -7.08
N PHE A 97 8.86 2.65 -5.85
CA PHE A 97 8.03 1.57 -5.33
C PHE A 97 6.57 2.03 -5.33
N LYS A 98 5.68 1.25 -5.94
CA LYS A 98 4.24 1.54 -6.04
C LYS A 98 3.42 0.48 -5.34
N VAL A 99 2.31 0.90 -4.77
CA VAL A 99 1.32 0.02 -4.15
C VAL A 99 -0.01 0.24 -4.85
N GLY A 100 -0.77 -0.84 -5.00
CA GLY A 100 -2.06 -0.77 -5.65
C GLY A 100 -3.01 -1.88 -5.22
N ILE A 101 -4.15 -1.87 -5.89
CA ILE A 101 -5.17 -2.91 -5.75
C ILE A 101 -5.62 -3.34 -7.15
N LYS A 102 -5.68 -4.65 -7.34
CA LYS A 102 -6.25 -5.33 -8.49
C LYS A 102 -7.64 -5.80 -8.11
N CYS A 103 -8.65 -5.13 -8.66
CA CYS A 103 -10.04 -5.43 -8.33
C CYS A 103 -10.67 -6.40 -9.33
N GLY A 104 -11.46 -7.34 -8.80
CA GLY A 104 -12.44 -8.09 -9.58
C GLY A 104 -13.67 -7.22 -9.89
N ALA A 105 -14.86 -7.82 -9.86
CA ALA A 105 -16.11 -7.13 -10.19
C ALA A 105 -16.49 -6.01 -9.19
N THR A 106 -16.12 -6.16 -7.91
CA THR A 106 -16.47 -5.20 -6.85
C THR A 106 -15.25 -4.38 -6.45
N ALA A 107 -15.23 -3.11 -6.84
CA ALA A 107 -14.14 -2.20 -6.50
C ALA A 107 -14.05 -1.92 -5.00
N LYS A 108 -12.81 -1.87 -4.49
CA LYS A 108 -12.48 -1.43 -3.14
C LYS A 108 -11.31 -0.46 -3.18
N ASN A 109 -11.23 0.38 -2.17
CA ASN A 109 -10.15 1.33 -1.97
C ASN A 109 -9.17 0.82 -0.93
N ILE A 110 -7.91 1.22 -1.09
CA ILE A 110 -6.86 1.01 -0.09
C ILE A 110 -6.24 2.35 0.30
N ARG A 111 -5.79 2.43 1.54
CA ARG A 111 -5.08 3.59 2.10
C ARG A 111 -4.00 3.12 3.04
N GLY A 112 -2.98 3.94 3.22
CA GLY A 112 -1.84 3.52 4.01
C GLY A 112 -0.68 4.49 3.98
N ALA A 113 0.49 3.98 4.38
CA ALA A 113 1.74 4.71 4.28
C ALA A 113 2.92 3.79 3.99
N TYR A 114 3.87 4.29 3.20
CA TYR A 114 5.21 3.74 3.12
C TYR A 114 5.96 4.06 4.40
N ARG A 115 6.50 3.05 5.07
CA ARG A 115 7.42 3.22 6.20
C ARG A 115 8.85 3.00 5.70
N TYR A 116 9.68 4.03 5.77
CA TYR A 116 11.00 4.02 5.12
C TYR A 116 12.06 4.76 5.94
N GLU A 117 13.31 4.54 5.59
CA GLU A 117 14.46 5.27 6.10
C GLU A 117 15.17 5.99 4.95
N ILE A 118 15.80 7.12 5.27
CA ILE A 118 16.79 7.73 4.37
C ILE A 118 18.15 7.15 4.77
N ILE A 119 18.81 6.51 3.81
CA ILE A 119 20.12 5.91 3.98
C ILE A 119 21.15 6.78 3.25
N THR A 120 22.20 7.18 3.96
CA THR A 120 23.39 7.85 3.40
C THR A 120 24.40 6.84 2.93
#